data_AF-A0A9W9ATR0-F1
#
_entry.id   AF-A0A9W9ATR0-F1
#
_cell.length_a   1.000
_cell.length_b   1.000
_cell.length_c   1.000
_cell.angle_alpha   90.00
_cell.angle_beta   90.00
_cell.angle_gamma   90.00
#
_symmetry.space_group_name_H-M   'P 1'
#
loop_
_entity.id
_entity.type
_entity.pdbx_description
1 polymer ?
#
loop_
_entity_poly.entity_id
_entity_poly.type
_entity_poly.pdbx_seq_one_letter_code
_entity_poly.pdbx_strand_id
1 'polypeptide(L)'
;MAGALPLILAWQLDSKEMGKFTQNEWLKATSKLKISSLPPLVTALSDLDNLLILNQSLVKSNPKTDPYDRGTYLNYARNIKEAYQRLYMFCFNLAKPEQSKNIDMEVTSFTACFAINLFANISLSTNAKTSAALWSVILSPKYPVMQEVLEFISENESVYKATNKDLWTMMLEFCETVKPDLQDYESDGAWPTLLDDFVEWKKAKVT
;
A
#
# COMPACT_ATOMS: atom_id res chain seq x y z
N MET A 1 3.43 9.19 -13.32
CA MET A 1 2.47 8.60 -12.37
C MET A 1 3.00 8.92 -10.99
N ALA A 2 2.17 9.35 -10.05
CA ALA A 2 2.58 9.63 -8.68
C ALA A 2 1.66 8.86 -7.74
N GLY A 3 2.09 8.56 -6.51
CA GLY A 3 1.28 7.85 -5.52
C GLY A 3 1.13 6.34 -5.78
N ALA A 4 -0.07 5.79 -5.59
CA ALA A 4 -0.30 4.34 -5.55
C ALA A 4 -0.41 3.65 -6.93
N LEU A 5 -0.52 4.40 -8.03
CA LEU A 5 -0.72 3.84 -9.37
C LEU A 5 0.31 2.77 -9.78
N PRO A 6 1.62 2.91 -9.51
CA PRO A 6 2.59 1.86 -9.83
C PRO A 6 2.35 0.56 -9.05
N LEU A 7 1.94 0.66 -7.79
CA LEU A 7 1.62 -0.51 -6.95
C LEU A 7 0.33 -1.19 -7.43
N ILE A 8 -0.68 -0.39 -7.81
CA ILE A 8 -1.93 -0.89 -8.39
C ILE A 8 -1.64 -1.57 -9.74
N LEU A 9 -0.77 -0.99 -10.56
CA LEU A 9 -0.34 -1.59 -11.82
C LEU A 9 0.34 -2.94 -11.57
N ALA A 10 1.32 -3.00 -10.67
CA ALA A 10 1.99 -4.24 -10.29
C ALA A 10 0.98 -5.29 -9.80
N TRP A 11 -0.03 -4.87 -9.03
CA TRP A 11 -1.09 -5.75 -8.54
C TRP A 11 -1.99 -6.27 -9.66
N GLN A 12 -2.40 -5.42 -10.60
CA GLN A 12 -3.20 -5.84 -11.77
C GLN A 12 -2.42 -6.77 -12.71
N LEU A 13 -1.10 -6.62 -12.76
CA LEU A 13 -0.17 -7.48 -13.50
C LEU A 13 0.12 -8.81 -12.80
N ASP A 14 -0.25 -8.96 -11.52
CA ASP A 14 0.13 -10.10 -10.68
C ASP A 14 1.66 -10.27 -10.64
N SER A 15 2.37 -9.13 -10.55
CA SER A 15 3.83 -9.06 -10.63
C SER A 15 4.49 -9.75 -9.45
N LYS A 16 5.58 -10.46 -9.74
CA LYS A 16 6.37 -11.18 -8.73
C LYS A 16 7.56 -10.39 -8.19
N GLU A 17 8.05 -9.41 -8.96
CA GLU A 17 9.28 -8.67 -8.64
C GLU A 17 9.03 -7.17 -8.72
N MET A 18 9.40 -6.44 -7.66
CA MET A 18 9.28 -5.00 -7.64
C MET A 18 10.10 -4.34 -8.75
N GLY A 19 9.47 -3.46 -9.54
CA GLY A 19 10.14 -2.67 -10.56
C GLY A 19 10.43 -3.40 -11.88
N LYS A 20 9.99 -4.66 -12.04
CA LYS A 20 10.12 -5.41 -13.29
C LYS A 20 8.80 -6.10 -13.65
N PHE A 21 8.48 -6.07 -14.95
CA PHE A 21 7.33 -6.80 -15.50
C PHE A 21 7.80 -7.65 -16.67
N THR A 22 7.34 -8.90 -16.67
CA THR A 22 7.52 -9.82 -17.80
C THR A 22 6.50 -9.51 -18.89
N GLN A 23 6.85 -9.87 -20.13
CA GLN A 23 5.91 -9.73 -21.25
C GLN A 23 4.62 -10.52 -21.02
N ASN A 24 4.69 -11.68 -20.37
CA ASN A 24 3.53 -12.52 -20.09
C ASN A 24 2.58 -11.88 -19.06
N GLU A 25 3.11 -11.29 -17.98
CA GLU A 25 2.32 -10.53 -17.01
C GLU A 25 1.58 -9.37 -17.71
N TRP A 26 2.30 -8.61 -18.53
CA TRP A 26 1.74 -7.50 -19.30
C TRP A 26 0.62 -7.93 -20.23
N LEU A 27 0.86 -8.94 -21.07
CA LEU A 27 -0.12 -9.43 -22.04
C LEU A 27 -1.35 -10.02 -21.35
N LYS A 28 -1.17 -10.78 -20.27
CA LYS A 28 -2.28 -11.36 -19.50
C LYS A 28 -3.19 -10.27 -18.92
N ALA A 29 -2.61 -9.25 -18.29
CA ALA A 29 -3.39 -8.18 -17.66
C ALA A 29 -4.10 -7.29 -18.68
N THR A 30 -3.38 -6.84 -19.71
CA THR A 30 -3.94 -5.97 -20.76
C THR A 30 -5.01 -6.68 -21.58
N SER A 31 -4.85 -7.98 -21.86
CA SER A 31 -5.88 -8.79 -22.53
C SER A 31 -7.14 -8.93 -21.66
N LYS A 32 -6.98 -9.17 -20.35
CA LYS A 32 -8.10 -9.28 -19.41
C LYS A 32 -8.92 -7.98 -19.31
N LEU A 33 -8.24 -6.83 -19.32
CA LEU A 33 -8.88 -5.51 -19.27
C LEU A 33 -9.32 -5.00 -20.66
N LYS A 34 -8.98 -5.73 -21.73
CA LYS A 34 -9.18 -5.35 -23.15
C LYS A 34 -8.60 -3.99 -23.48
N ILE A 35 -7.38 -3.73 -23.00
CA ILE A 35 -6.68 -2.47 -23.19
C ILE A 35 -5.60 -2.63 -24.27
N SER A 36 -5.62 -1.75 -25.28
CA SER A 36 -4.66 -1.73 -26.39
C SER A 36 -3.80 -0.46 -26.45
N SER A 37 -4.00 0.49 -25.53
CA SER A 37 -3.25 1.75 -25.47
C SER A 37 -3.06 2.22 -24.03
N LEU A 38 -2.15 3.17 -23.81
CA LEU A 38 -1.84 3.69 -22.48
C LEU A 38 -2.97 4.51 -21.83
N PRO A 39 -3.74 5.37 -22.53
CA PRO A 39 -4.74 6.20 -21.87
C PRO A 39 -5.80 5.41 -21.10
N PRO A 40 -6.43 4.35 -21.66
CA PRO A 40 -7.35 3.49 -20.92
C PRO A 40 -6.71 2.75 -19.74
N LEU A 41 -5.43 2.40 -19.84
CA LEU A 41 -4.69 1.82 -18.72
C LEU A 41 -4.59 2.80 -17.56
N VAL A 42 -4.18 4.04 -17.84
CA VAL A 42 -4.10 5.08 -16.80
C VAL A 42 -5.47 5.32 -16.17
N THR A 43 -6.55 5.39 -16.97
CA THR A 43 -7.92 5.50 -16.44
C THR A 43 -8.28 4.31 -15.54
N ALA A 44 -7.98 3.08 -15.95
CA ALA A 44 -8.28 1.90 -15.14
C ALA A 44 -7.53 1.90 -13.80
N LEU A 45 -6.26 2.33 -13.79
CA LEU A 45 -5.47 2.45 -12.57
C LEU A 45 -6.01 3.56 -11.66
N SER A 46 -6.37 4.72 -12.23
CA SER A 46 -6.98 5.82 -11.47
C SER A 46 -8.34 5.46 -10.89
N ASP A 47 -9.18 4.73 -11.64
CA ASP A 47 -10.47 4.24 -11.14
C ASP A 47 -10.24 3.35 -9.90
N LEU A 48 -9.22 2.48 -9.91
CA LEU A 48 -8.87 1.62 -8.77
C LEU A 48 -8.25 2.40 -7.60
N ASP A 49 -7.41 3.40 -7.85
CA ASP A 49 -6.83 4.25 -6.82
C ASP A 49 -7.91 5.01 -6.05
N ASN A 50 -8.83 5.61 -6.80
CA ASN A 50 -10.02 6.27 -6.27
C ASN A 50 -10.87 5.33 -5.42
N LEU A 51 -11.08 4.09 -5.88
CA LEU A 51 -11.89 3.09 -5.18
C LEU A 51 -11.23 2.57 -3.89
N LEU A 52 -9.95 2.20 -3.95
CA LEU A 52 -9.29 1.42 -2.91
C LEU A 52 -8.53 2.29 -1.91
N ILE A 53 -7.87 3.35 -2.39
CA ILE A 53 -6.95 4.16 -1.59
C ILE A 53 -7.65 5.44 -1.11
N LEU A 54 -8.31 6.16 -2.01
CA LEU A 54 -8.89 7.48 -1.73
C LEU A 54 -10.35 7.44 -1.24
N ASN A 55 -10.96 6.25 -1.13
CA ASN A 55 -12.36 6.06 -0.70
C ASN A 55 -13.39 6.93 -1.48
N GLN A 56 -13.15 7.15 -2.77
CA GLN A 56 -14.06 7.91 -3.63
C GLN A 56 -15.23 7.04 -4.12
N SER A 57 -16.29 7.72 -4.57
CA SER A 57 -17.50 7.07 -5.07
C SER A 57 -17.25 6.21 -6.30
N LEU A 58 -18.06 5.16 -6.47
CA LEU A 58 -17.99 4.26 -7.61
C LEU A 58 -18.16 4.98 -8.95
N VAL A 59 -17.35 4.58 -9.92
CA VAL A 59 -17.48 5.05 -11.30
C VAL A 59 -18.69 4.37 -11.95
N LYS A 60 -19.54 5.17 -12.58
CA LYS A 60 -20.66 4.65 -13.39
C LYS A 60 -20.11 3.91 -14.60
N SER A 61 -20.55 2.67 -14.80
CA SER A 61 -20.13 1.84 -15.94
C SER A 61 -21.21 1.78 -17.01
N ASN A 62 -20.80 1.98 -18.26
CA ASN A 62 -21.60 1.73 -19.45
C ASN A 62 -20.71 1.02 -20.49
N PRO A 63 -20.90 -0.29 -20.73
CA PRO A 63 -20.04 -1.08 -21.62
C PRO A 63 -19.86 -0.53 -23.04
N LYS A 64 -20.77 0.34 -23.52
CA LYS A 64 -20.66 0.95 -24.84
C LYS A 64 -19.72 2.16 -24.90
N THR A 65 -19.51 2.84 -23.77
CA THR A 65 -18.75 4.10 -23.68
C THR A 65 -17.53 3.98 -22.79
N ASP A 66 -17.42 2.89 -22.02
CA ASP A 66 -16.33 2.70 -21.09
C ASP A 66 -14.99 2.56 -21.83
N PRO A 67 -13.92 3.24 -21.37
CA PRO A 67 -12.62 3.22 -22.04
C PRO A 67 -11.91 1.86 -21.95
N TYR A 68 -12.32 0.99 -21.00
CA TYR A 68 -11.78 -0.35 -20.80
C TYR A 68 -12.86 -1.28 -20.22
N ASP A 69 -12.57 -2.59 -20.15
CA ASP A 69 -13.47 -3.55 -19.50
C ASP A 69 -13.46 -3.40 -17.98
N ARG A 70 -14.52 -2.78 -17.44
CA ARG A 70 -14.71 -2.55 -16.01
C ARG A 70 -15.14 -3.78 -15.21
N GLY A 71 -15.26 -4.96 -15.82
CA GLY A 71 -15.68 -6.18 -15.10
C GLY A 71 -14.83 -6.48 -13.86
N THR A 72 -13.50 -6.31 -13.96
CA THR A 72 -12.57 -6.50 -12.83
C THR A 72 -12.78 -5.43 -11.76
N TYR A 73 -12.92 -4.16 -12.16
CA TYR A 73 -13.18 -3.04 -11.26
C TYR A 73 -14.48 -3.25 -10.46
N LEU A 74 -15.57 -3.61 -11.16
CA LEU A 74 -16.88 -3.85 -10.54
C LEU A 74 -16.83 -5.03 -9.56
N ASN A 75 -16.00 -6.04 -9.82
CA ASN A 75 -15.81 -7.15 -8.89
C ASN A 75 -15.15 -6.69 -7.58
N TYR A 76 -14.14 -5.83 -7.65
CA TYR A 76 -13.55 -5.24 -6.45
C TYR A 76 -14.53 -4.32 -5.72
N ALA A 77 -15.35 -3.56 -6.46
CA ALA A 77 -16.36 -2.69 -5.87
C ALA A 77 -17.44 -3.43 -5.07
N ARG A 78 -17.69 -4.72 -5.35
CA ARG A 78 -18.63 -5.55 -4.57
C ARG A 78 -18.13 -5.84 -3.15
N ASN A 79 -16.82 -5.98 -2.97
CA ASN A 79 -16.20 -6.20 -1.67
C ASN A 79 -14.90 -5.39 -1.57
N ILE A 80 -15.06 -4.09 -1.34
CA ILE A 80 -13.94 -3.13 -1.29
C ILE A 80 -12.96 -3.51 -0.16
N LYS A 81 -13.48 -3.96 1.00
CA LYS A 81 -12.65 -4.35 2.14
C LYS A 81 -11.72 -5.51 1.77
N GLU A 82 -12.26 -6.58 1.20
CA GLU A 82 -11.44 -7.73 0.77
C GLU A 82 -10.47 -7.36 -0.35
N ALA A 83 -10.91 -6.55 -1.33
CA ALA A 83 -10.05 -6.10 -2.42
C ALA A 83 -8.87 -5.27 -1.90
N TYR A 84 -9.12 -4.37 -0.96
CA TYR A 84 -8.09 -3.57 -0.30
C TYR A 84 -7.13 -4.44 0.52
N GLN A 85 -7.64 -5.38 1.31
CA GLN A 85 -6.81 -6.34 2.06
C GLN A 85 -5.92 -7.18 1.12
N ARG A 86 -6.43 -7.59 -0.05
CA ARG A 86 -5.64 -8.31 -1.06
C ARG A 86 -4.54 -7.44 -1.65
N LEU A 87 -4.81 -6.18 -1.96
CA LEU A 87 -3.80 -5.21 -2.41
C LEU A 87 -2.75 -5.00 -1.32
N TYR A 88 -3.18 -4.81 -0.08
CA TYR A 88 -2.30 -4.61 1.08
C TYR A 88 -1.34 -5.80 1.29
N MET A 89 -1.86 -7.03 1.25
CA MET A 89 -1.03 -8.23 1.36
C MET A 89 -0.16 -8.48 0.13
N PHE A 90 -0.61 -8.09 -1.06
CA PHE A 90 0.21 -8.11 -2.26
C PHE A 90 1.45 -7.21 -2.10
N CYS A 91 1.28 -5.98 -1.60
CA CYS A 91 2.41 -5.07 -1.35
C CYS A 91 3.46 -5.68 -0.40
N PHE A 92 3.03 -6.38 0.64
CA PHE A 92 3.95 -7.10 1.53
C PHE A 92 4.77 -8.16 0.80
N ASN A 93 4.10 -9.00 0.00
CA ASN A 93 4.75 -10.08 -0.74
C ASN A 93 5.68 -9.56 -1.84
N LEU A 94 5.32 -8.43 -2.46
CA LEU A 94 6.11 -7.80 -3.51
C LEU A 94 7.41 -7.18 -2.96
N ALA A 95 7.37 -6.65 -1.73
CA ALA A 95 8.53 -6.03 -1.08
C ALA A 95 9.43 -7.03 -0.33
N LYS A 96 8.88 -8.18 0.05
CA LYS A 96 9.64 -9.27 0.67
C LYS A 96 10.65 -9.86 -0.34
N PRO A 97 11.94 -10.03 0.02
CA PRO A 97 12.86 -10.85 -0.76
C PRO A 97 12.37 -12.30 -0.90
N GLU A 98 12.65 -12.97 -2.03
CA GLU A 98 12.15 -14.34 -2.31
C GLU A 98 12.44 -15.32 -1.17
N GLN A 99 13.62 -15.23 -0.57
CA GLN A 99 14.09 -16.13 0.49
C GLN A 99 13.77 -15.66 1.92
N SER A 100 13.33 -14.40 2.11
CA SER A 100 13.07 -13.83 3.43
C SER A 100 11.61 -14.01 3.85
N LYS A 101 11.31 -14.15 5.15
CA LYS A 101 9.94 -14.07 5.66
C LYS A 101 9.49 -12.65 5.99
N ASN A 102 10.42 -11.72 6.02
CA ASN A 102 10.23 -10.34 6.48
C ASN A 102 10.65 -9.35 5.39
N ILE A 103 10.06 -8.17 5.43
CA ILE A 103 10.59 -7.00 4.73
C ILE A 103 11.75 -6.49 5.58
N ASP A 104 12.96 -6.56 5.05
CA ASP A 104 14.12 -5.97 5.71
C ASP A 104 13.96 -4.45 5.73
N MET A 105 14.13 -3.85 6.90
CA MET A 105 14.06 -2.40 7.08
C MET A 105 15.45 -1.77 6.94
N GLU A 106 16.50 -2.59 6.90
CA GLU A 106 17.83 -2.19 6.40
C GLU A 106 18.03 -2.77 4.99
N VAL A 107 17.77 -1.92 3.99
CA VAL A 107 18.22 -2.07 2.60
C VAL A 107 17.59 -3.21 1.79
N THR A 108 16.74 -2.83 0.83
CA THR A 108 16.63 -3.57 -0.43
C THR A 108 17.01 -2.62 -1.54
N SER A 109 18.23 -2.78 -2.08
CA SER A 109 18.82 -2.23 -3.31
C SER A 109 18.41 -0.80 -3.69
N PHE A 110 19.39 0.07 -3.96
CA PHE A 110 19.21 1.38 -4.59
C PHE A 110 18.09 1.38 -5.66
N THR A 111 17.94 0.31 -6.43
CA THR A 111 16.87 0.04 -7.41
C THR A 111 15.43 0.04 -6.87
N ALA A 112 15.11 -0.53 -5.70
CA ALA A 112 13.73 -0.62 -5.21
C ALA A 112 13.27 0.70 -4.59
N CYS A 113 14.16 1.35 -3.83
CA CYS A 113 13.93 2.70 -3.31
C CYS A 113 13.90 3.73 -4.45
N PHE A 114 14.81 3.63 -5.42
CA PHE A 114 14.77 4.44 -6.64
C PHE A 114 13.52 4.15 -7.47
N ALA A 115 13.05 2.91 -7.59
CA ALA A 115 11.79 2.60 -8.25
C ALA A 115 10.61 3.25 -7.52
N ILE A 116 10.51 3.12 -6.18
CA ILE A 116 9.43 3.75 -5.42
C ILE A 116 9.50 5.29 -5.54
N ASN A 117 10.68 5.89 -5.41
CA ASN A 117 10.87 7.34 -5.51
C ASN A 117 10.65 7.87 -6.96
N LEU A 118 11.15 7.16 -7.98
CA LEU A 118 11.02 7.50 -9.40
C LEU A 118 9.59 7.27 -9.92
N PHE A 119 8.90 6.22 -9.45
CA PHE A 119 7.55 5.88 -9.91
C PHE A 119 6.44 6.54 -9.11
N ALA A 120 6.67 6.90 -7.83
CA ALA A 120 5.66 7.56 -7.01
C ALA A 120 5.85 9.08 -6.92
N ASN A 121 6.97 9.66 -7.40
CA ASN A 121 7.33 11.07 -7.22
C ASN A 121 7.23 11.53 -5.75
N ILE A 122 7.56 10.63 -4.82
CA ILE A 122 7.61 10.94 -3.40
C ILE A 122 9.07 11.24 -3.07
N SER A 123 9.32 12.36 -2.42
CA SER A 123 10.64 12.70 -1.87
C SER A 123 10.87 11.93 -0.57
N LEU A 124 10.75 10.60 -0.60
CA LEU A 124 11.16 9.77 0.52
C LEU A 124 12.70 9.73 0.54
N SER A 125 13.26 10.07 1.69
CA SER A 125 14.70 9.96 1.98
C SER A 125 15.27 8.64 1.46
N THR A 126 16.52 8.62 1.01
CA THR A 126 17.26 7.40 0.65
C THR A 126 17.32 6.36 1.78
N ASN A 127 16.93 6.74 3.00
CA ASN A 127 16.84 5.89 4.19
C ASN A 127 15.39 5.52 4.56
N ALA A 128 14.38 5.89 3.78
CA ALA A 128 13.01 5.56 4.09
C ALA A 128 12.70 4.09 3.74
N LYS A 129 12.91 3.26 4.75
CA LYS A 129 12.48 1.88 4.98
C LYS A 129 11.29 1.44 4.12
N THR A 130 11.45 0.34 3.38
CA THR A 130 10.49 -0.16 2.37
C THR A 130 9.05 -0.29 2.89
N SER A 131 8.84 -0.75 4.13
CA SER A 131 7.50 -0.85 4.73
C SER A 131 6.87 0.51 5.02
N ALA A 132 7.63 1.46 5.59
CA ALA A 132 7.17 2.83 5.84
C ALA A 132 6.84 3.55 4.52
N ALA A 133 7.65 3.37 3.48
CA ALA A 133 7.38 3.90 2.15
C ALA A 133 6.06 3.36 1.59
N LEU A 134 5.82 2.04 1.65
CA LEU A 134 4.57 1.46 1.19
C LEU A 134 3.36 1.97 2.00
N TRP A 135 3.47 2.01 3.33
CA TRP A 135 2.43 2.53 4.21
C TRP A 135 2.08 3.99 3.94
N SER A 136 3.08 4.83 3.61
CA SER A 136 2.85 6.22 3.19
C SER A 136 1.99 6.33 1.92
N VAL A 137 2.02 5.32 1.06
CA VAL A 137 1.30 5.29 -0.20
C VAL A 137 -0.09 4.66 -0.05
N ILE A 138 -0.20 3.56 0.69
CA ILE A 138 -1.42 2.75 0.71
C ILE A 138 -2.29 2.94 1.96
N LEU A 139 -1.71 3.35 3.10
CA LEU A 139 -2.45 3.58 4.35
C LEU A 139 -2.63 5.08 4.65
N SER A 140 -1.58 5.90 4.52
CA SER A 140 -1.63 7.33 4.91
C SER A 140 -2.74 8.15 4.23
N PRO A 141 -3.05 7.96 2.93
CA PRO A 141 -4.17 8.67 2.30
C PRO A 141 -5.54 8.31 2.88
N LYS A 142 -5.66 7.15 3.53
CA LYS A 142 -6.91 6.57 4.03
C LYS A 142 -7.08 6.74 5.54
N TYR A 143 -5.98 6.70 6.29
CA TYR A 143 -5.97 6.66 7.75
C TYR A 143 -5.10 7.80 8.31
N PRO A 144 -5.69 8.84 8.91
CA PRO A 144 -4.94 10.00 9.40
C PRO A 144 -3.84 9.66 10.41
N VAL A 145 -4.08 8.67 11.29
CA VAL A 145 -3.13 8.22 12.32
C VAL A 145 -1.79 7.76 11.73
N MET A 146 -1.78 7.32 10.47
CA MET A 146 -0.57 6.81 9.84
C MET A 146 0.49 7.89 9.58
N GLN A 147 0.12 9.16 9.49
CA GLN A 147 1.12 10.23 9.38
C GLN A 147 2.00 10.26 10.65
N GLU A 148 1.37 10.13 11.81
CA GLU A 148 2.06 10.13 13.10
C GLU A 148 2.82 8.81 13.34
N VAL A 149 2.27 7.67 12.89
CA VAL A 149 3.00 6.38 12.93
C VAL A 149 4.28 6.46 12.09
N LEU A 150 4.22 7.05 10.90
CA LEU A 150 5.39 7.21 10.03
C LEU A 150 6.43 8.16 10.64
N GLU A 151 5.99 9.23 11.31
CA GLU A 151 6.85 10.12 12.08
C GLU A 151 7.56 9.35 13.20
N PHE A 152 6.81 8.61 14.02
CA PHE A 152 7.35 7.79 15.10
C PHE A 152 8.39 6.76 14.60
N ILE A 153 8.10 6.06 13.50
CA ILE A 153 9.03 5.10 12.91
C ILE A 153 10.32 5.79 12.43
N SER A 154 10.21 7.02 11.93
CA SER A 154 11.37 7.79 11.47
C SER A 154 12.26 8.26 12.64
N GLU A 155 11.66 8.61 13.78
CA GLU A 155 12.42 8.97 15.00
C GLU A 155 13.11 7.75 15.64
N ASN A 156 12.54 6.55 15.46
CA ASN A 156 12.99 5.31 16.10
C ASN A 156 13.58 4.30 15.10
N GLU A 157 14.23 4.81 14.04
CA GLU A 157 14.67 3.96 12.94
C GLU A 157 15.73 2.92 13.36
N SER A 158 16.59 3.23 14.32
CA SER A 158 17.63 2.30 14.79
C SER A 158 17.06 1.08 15.55
N VAL A 159 15.85 1.18 16.10
CA VAL A 159 15.22 0.16 16.94
C VAL A 159 14.45 -0.84 16.08
N TYR A 160 13.57 -0.35 15.21
CA TYR A 160 12.72 -1.21 14.39
C TYR A 160 13.40 -1.47 13.04
N LYS A 161 14.02 -2.64 12.88
CA LYS A 161 14.84 -2.97 11.68
C LYS A 161 14.20 -3.95 10.70
N ALA A 162 13.01 -4.46 10.98
CA ALA A 162 12.30 -5.33 10.05
C ALA A 162 10.80 -5.21 10.23
N THR A 163 10.04 -5.47 9.17
CA THR A 163 8.60 -5.65 9.25
C THR A 163 8.25 -7.08 8.88
N ASN A 164 7.82 -7.85 9.87
CA ASN A 164 7.30 -9.21 9.66
C ASN A 164 5.83 -9.15 9.21
N LYS A 165 5.27 -10.31 8.82
CA LYS A 165 3.88 -10.40 8.34
C LYS A 165 2.85 -10.03 9.42
N ASP A 166 3.15 -10.35 10.67
CA ASP A 166 2.26 -10.09 11.80
C ASP A 166 2.12 -8.59 12.03
N LEU A 167 3.22 -7.88 12.25
CA LEU A 167 3.26 -6.41 12.35
C LEU A 167 2.62 -5.72 11.15
N TRP A 168 2.86 -6.22 9.93
CA TRP A 168 2.20 -5.71 8.73
C TRP A 168 0.68 -5.84 8.82
N THR A 169 0.18 -7.01 9.20
CA THR A 169 -1.26 -7.27 9.32
C THR A 169 -1.88 -6.43 10.44
N MET A 170 -1.25 -6.44 11.61
CA MET A 170 -1.70 -5.70 12.80
C MET A 170 -1.68 -4.18 12.58
N MET A 171 -0.79 -3.64 11.74
CA MET A 171 -0.80 -2.21 11.38
C MET A 171 -2.11 -1.80 10.67
N LEU A 172 -2.61 -2.63 9.76
CA LEU A 172 -3.89 -2.36 9.11
C LEU A 172 -5.06 -2.50 10.09
N GLU A 173 -5.02 -3.52 10.95
CA GLU A 173 -6.03 -3.69 11.99
C GLU A 173 -6.09 -2.48 12.92
N PHE A 174 -4.94 -2.02 13.40
CA PHE A 174 -4.80 -0.81 14.20
C PHE A 174 -5.43 0.41 13.51
N CYS A 175 -5.18 0.60 12.22
CA CYS A 175 -5.79 1.68 11.44
C CYS A 175 -7.32 1.57 11.31
N GLU A 176 -7.86 0.35 11.29
CA GLU A 176 -9.29 0.09 11.15
C GLU A 176 -10.04 0.19 12.50
N THR A 177 -9.38 -0.12 13.62
CA THR A 177 -10.03 -0.27 14.93
C THR A 177 -9.70 0.83 15.93
N VAL A 178 -8.51 1.43 15.87
CA VAL A 178 -8.08 2.46 16.82
C VAL A 178 -8.31 3.84 16.23
N LYS A 179 -9.16 4.64 16.89
CA LYS A 179 -9.39 6.03 16.49
C LYS A 179 -8.10 6.86 16.57
N PRO A 180 -8.00 7.95 15.77
CA PRO A 180 -6.84 8.84 15.81
C PRO A 180 -6.56 9.47 17.19
N ASP A 181 -7.52 9.52 18.10
CA ASP A 181 -7.35 10.03 19.46
C ASP A 181 -6.96 8.95 20.48
N LEU A 182 -6.75 7.72 20.02
CA LEU A 182 -6.34 6.54 20.81
C LEU A 182 -7.35 6.12 21.90
N GLN A 183 -8.60 6.59 21.86
CA GLN A 183 -9.60 6.25 22.90
C GLN A 183 -9.96 4.77 22.93
N ASP A 184 -9.97 4.11 21.77
CA ASP A 184 -10.30 2.69 21.65
C ASP A 184 -9.05 1.78 21.76
N TYR A 185 -7.92 2.32 22.23
CA TYR A 185 -6.69 1.54 22.42
C TYR A 185 -6.69 0.80 23.76
N GLU A 186 -6.57 -0.53 23.71
CA GLU A 186 -6.44 -1.41 24.87
C GLU A 186 -4.97 -1.77 25.10
N SER A 187 -4.41 -1.32 26.23
CA SER A 187 -2.99 -1.56 26.58
C SER A 187 -2.66 -2.99 26.98
N ASP A 188 -3.67 -3.80 27.29
CA ASP A 188 -3.56 -5.24 27.52
C ASP A 188 -3.88 -6.08 26.27
N GLY A 189 -4.10 -5.42 25.12
CA GLY A 189 -4.27 -6.06 23.82
C GLY A 189 -3.00 -6.76 23.33
N ALA A 190 -3.17 -7.71 22.41
CA ALA A 190 -2.05 -8.45 21.80
C ALA A 190 -1.38 -7.67 20.65
N TRP A 191 -1.12 -6.38 20.85
CA TRP A 191 -0.47 -5.55 19.84
C TRP A 191 1.03 -5.83 19.76
N PRO A 192 1.66 -5.72 18.57
CA PRO A 192 3.11 -5.69 18.45
C PRO A 192 3.70 -4.51 19.21
N THR A 193 4.86 -4.71 19.84
CA THR A 193 5.57 -3.70 20.65
C THR A 193 5.74 -2.34 19.95
N LEU A 194 5.93 -2.33 18.62
CA LEU A 194 6.01 -1.08 17.85
C LEU A 194 4.75 -0.21 18.01
N LEU A 195 3.56 -0.82 18.04
CA LEU A 195 2.30 -0.11 18.19
C LEU A 195 2.06 0.34 19.64
N ASP A 196 2.45 -0.46 20.63
CA ASP A 196 2.47 -0.05 22.03
C ASP A 196 3.35 1.18 22.24
N ASP A 197 4.60 1.12 21.76
CA ASP A 197 5.58 2.20 21.89
C ASP A 197 5.11 3.47 21.15
N PHE A 198 4.45 3.32 19.98
CA PHE A 198 3.84 4.44 19.25
C PHE A 198 2.75 5.14 20.09
N VAL A 199 1.90 4.35 20.76
CA VAL A 199 0.83 4.90 21.60
C VAL A 199 1.39 5.68 22.77
N GLU A 200 2.43 5.15 23.42
CA GLU A 200 3.13 5.86 24.51
C GLU A 200 3.76 7.16 24.02
N TRP A 201 4.49 7.11 22.90
CA TRP A 201 5.10 8.28 22.27
C TRP A 201 4.07 9.37 21.93
N LYS A 202 2.92 8.98 21.37
CA LYS A 202 1.85 9.92 21.01
C LYS A 202 1.23 10.57 22.24
N LYS A 203 0.95 9.80 23.29
CA LYS A 203 0.40 10.32 24.57
C LYS A 203 1.37 11.30 25.23
N ALA A 204 2.67 11.04 25.15
CA ALA A 204 3.70 11.92 25.69
C ALA A 204 3.79 13.28 24.95
N LYS A 205 3.50 13.34 23.64
CA LYS A 205 3.52 14.60 22.86
C LYS A 205 2.30 15.50 23.11
N VAL A 206 1.18 14.95 23.58
CA VAL A 206 -0.06 15.69 23.85
C VAL A 206 -0.07 16.29 25.27
N THR A 207 0.85 15.85 26.14
CA THR A 207 1.02 16.33 27.52
C THR A 207 2.01 17.49 27.57
#